data_AF-A0A1J3HWQ5-F1
#
_entry.id   AF-A0A1J3HWQ5-F1
#
_cell.length_a   1.000
_cell.length_b   1.000
_cell.length_c   1.000
_cell.angle_alpha   90.00
_cell.angle_beta   90.00
_cell.angle_gamma   90.00
#
_symmetry.space_group_name_H-M   'P 1'
#
loop_
_entity.id
_entity.type
_entity.pdbx_description
1 polymer ?
#
loop_
_entity_poly.entity_id
_entity_poly.type
_entity_poly.pdbx_seq_one_letter_code
_entity_poly.pdbx_strand_id
1 'polypeptide(L)'
;KVNVETLCLFQVKIVRGLVYVQKRLPVYASKEQEETSQVLMQILRVVNNVDEANSEARRQSFQGVVEYLATELFNPNASITVRKSVQNCLALLASRTGSEVSELLGPLYQPLLQPLITRPLRSKTIDQQVGTVTALNFCLALRPPLLKVTPELVSFLQEALQIAEADETVWAVKLMSPKA
;
A
#
# COMPACT_ATOMS: atom_id res chain seq x y z
N LYS A 1 17.80 -22.29 -18.06
CA LYS A 1 16.37 -21.96 -17.92
C LYS A 1 16.10 -21.75 -16.43
N VAL A 2 15.56 -20.59 -16.04
CA VAL A 2 15.15 -20.37 -14.65
C VAL A 2 13.94 -21.25 -14.37
N ASN A 3 14.02 -22.16 -13.39
CA ASN A 3 12.90 -23.03 -13.03
C ASN A 3 11.91 -22.28 -12.12
N VAL A 4 10.61 -22.49 -12.31
CA VAL A 4 9.53 -21.84 -11.52
C VAL A 4 9.66 -22.17 -10.04
N GLU A 5 10.10 -23.40 -9.71
CA GLU A 5 10.37 -23.83 -8.34
C GLU A 5 11.46 -22.98 -7.66
N THR A 6 12.54 -22.67 -8.39
CA THR A 6 13.59 -21.79 -7.88
C THR A 6 13.06 -20.38 -7.67
N LEU A 7 12.26 -19.85 -8.60
CA LEU A 7 11.63 -18.54 -8.43
C LEU A 7 10.68 -18.51 -7.23
N CYS A 8 9.95 -19.58 -6.97
CA CYS A 8 9.08 -19.69 -5.80
C CYS A 8 9.86 -19.58 -4.48
N LEU A 9 10.99 -20.29 -4.36
CA LEU A 9 11.84 -20.25 -3.16
C LEU A 9 12.39 -18.85 -2.87
N PHE A 10 12.68 -18.06 -3.91
CA PHE A 10 13.24 -16.72 -3.77
C PHE A 10 12.21 -15.60 -3.93
N GLN A 11 10.95 -15.90 -4.21
CA GLN A 11 9.92 -14.93 -4.58
C GLN A 11 9.82 -13.78 -3.59
N VAL A 12 9.69 -14.07 -2.29
CA VAL A 12 9.61 -13.06 -1.23
C VAL A 12 10.83 -12.15 -1.22
N LYS A 13 12.04 -12.71 -1.38
CA LYS A 13 13.30 -11.94 -1.42
C LYS A 13 13.37 -11.05 -2.65
N ILE A 14 12.93 -11.55 -3.80
CA ILE A 14 12.91 -10.80 -5.06
C ILE A 14 11.91 -9.65 -4.97
N VAL A 15 10.68 -9.91 -4.50
CA VAL A 15 9.65 -8.88 -4.30
C VAL A 15 10.15 -7.79 -3.36
N ARG A 16 10.76 -8.16 -2.22
CA ARG A 16 11.39 -7.21 -1.28
C ARG A 16 12.48 -6.38 -1.95
N GLY A 17 13.34 -7.01 -2.75
CA GLY A 17 14.40 -6.32 -3.50
C GLY A 17 13.84 -5.29 -4.48
N LEU A 18 12.83 -5.65 -5.28
CA LEU A 18 12.23 -4.76 -6.28
C LEU A 18 11.47 -3.60 -5.63
N VAL A 19 10.70 -3.85 -4.57
CA VAL A 19 10.04 -2.77 -3.82
C VAL A 19 11.07 -1.85 -3.15
N TYR A 20 12.18 -2.39 -2.64
CA TYR A 20 13.28 -1.57 -2.13
C TYR A 20 13.90 -0.69 -3.22
N VAL A 21 14.09 -1.20 -4.43
CA VAL A 21 14.53 -0.38 -5.59
C VAL A 21 13.52 0.74 -5.84
N GLN A 22 12.23 0.45 -5.88
CA GLN A 22 11.19 1.47 -6.08
C GLN A 22 11.19 2.58 -5.01
N LYS A 23 11.63 2.26 -3.79
CA LYS A 23 11.79 3.25 -2.70
C LYS A 23 13.03 4.12 -2.86
N ARG A 24 14.10 3.60 -3.46
CA ARG A 24 15.40 4.28 -3.56
C ARG A 24 15.62 5.02 -4.86
N LEU A 25 14.85 4.68 -5.89
CA LEU A 25 14.87 5.40 -7.15
C LEU A 25 14.47 6.87 -6.93
N PRO A 26 15.22 7.82 -7.51
CA PRO A 26 14.88 9.23 -7.44
C PRO A 26 13.62 9.53 -8.26
N VAL A 27 12.93 10.63 -7.94
CA VAL A 27 11.65 11.00 -8.56
C VAL A 27 11.75 11.20 -10.08
N TYR A 28 12.92 11.54 -10.60
CA TYR A 28 13.16 11.72 -12.03
C TYR A 28 13.41 10.41 -12.81
N ALA A 29 13.62 9.28 -12.14
CA ALA A 29 13.86 7.98 -12.76
C ALA A 29 12.52 7.25 -13.05
N SER A 30 11.62 7.93 -13.76
CA SER A 30 10.25 7.45 -14.02
C SER A 30 10.24 6.15 -14.85
N LYS A 31 11.15 6.05 -15.83
CA LYS A 31 11.28 4.88 -16.69
C LYS A 31 11.73 3.65 -15.90
N GLU A 32 12.78 3.79 -15.08
CA GLU A 32 13.30 2.72 -14.24
C GLU A 32 12.25 2.29 -13.21
N GLN A 33 11.46 3.22 -12.70
CA GLN A 33 10.37 2.94 -11.76
C GLN A 33 9.26 2.13 -12.42
N GLU A 34 8.90 2.46 -13.67
CA GLU A 34 7.95 1.70 -14.47
C GLU A 34 8.47 0.30 -14.80
N GLU A 35 9.71 0.18 -15.31
CA GLU A 35 10.34 -1.10 -15.62
C GLU A 35 10.40 -2.01 -14.38
N THR A 36 10.80 -1.46 -13.22
CA THR A 36 10.82 -2.21 -11.95
C THR A 36 9.42 -2.71 -11.57
N SER A 37 8.39 -1.88 -11.77
CA SER A 37 7.00 -2.26 -11.53
C SER A 37 6.52 -3.37 -12.47
N GLN A 38 6.88 -3.29 -13.76
CA GLN A 38 6.56 -4.31 -14.75
C GLN A 38 7.23 -5.65 -14.42
N VAL A 39 8.52 -5.63 -14.06
CA VAL A 39 9.26 -6.83 -13.65
C VAL A 39 8.61 -7.45 -12.40
N LEU A 40 8.26 -6.64 -11.41
CA LEU A 40 7.58 -7.10 -10.20
C LEU A 40 6.26 -7.81 -10.54
N MET A 41 5.41 -7.18 -11.37
CA MET A 41 4.14 -7.76 -11.81
C MET A 41 4.33 -9.05 -12.60
N GLN A 42 5.36 -9.12 -13.46
CA GLN A 42 5.64 -10.30 -14.26
C GLN A 42 6.10 -11.48 -13.40
N ILE A 43 6.95 -11.24 -12.40
CA ILE A 43 7.40 -12.29 -11.48
C ILE A 43 6.22 -12.83 -10.69
N LEU A 44 5.34 -11.96 -10.19
CA LEU A 44 4.12 -12.39 -9.50
C LEU A 44 3.19 -13.20 -10.42
N ARG A 45 3.08 -12.85 -11.70
CA ARG A 45 2.30 -13.63 -12.67
C ARG A 45 2.87 -15.02 -12.93
N VAL A 46 4.19 -15.13 -13.09
CA VAL A 46 4.85 -16.39 -13.42
C VAL A 46 4.83 -17.36 -12.23
N VAL A 47 5.03 -16.87 -11.02
CA VAL A 47 5.17 -17.75 -9.84
C VAL A 47 3.81 -18.15 -9.24
N ASN A 48 2.81 -17.27 -9.31
CA ASN A 48 1.50 -17.51 -8.69
C ASN A 48 0.43 -17.91 -9.72
N ASN A 49 0.79 -18.78 -10.68
CA ASN A 49 -0.20 -19.32 -11.61
C ASN A 49 -1.10 -20.35 -10.92
N VAL A 50 -2.40 -20.32 -11.24
CA VAL A 50 -3.47 -21.07 -10.56
C VAL A 50 -3.31 -22.58 -10.75
N ASP A 51 -2.85 -22.97 -11.94
CA ASP A 51 -2.74 -24.38 -12.36
C ASP A 51 -1.75 -25.20 -11.54
N GLU A 52 -0.87 -24.53 -10.77
CA GLU A 52 0.22 -25.19 -10.06
C GLU A 52 0.22 -24.95 -8.53
N ALA A 53 -0.85 -24.37 -7.95
CA ALA A 53 -0.93 -23.91 -6.56
C ALA A 53 -0.96 -25.01 -5.45
N ASN A 54 -0.59 -26.26 -5.78
CA ASN A 54 -0.80 -27.41 -4.90
C ASN A 54 0.36 -27.73 -3.93
N SER A 55 1.52 -27.07 -4.02
CA SER A 55 2.62 -27.32 -3.08
C SER A 55 2.57 -26.40 -1.84
N GLU A 56 2.89 -26.95 -0.67
CA GLU A 56 2.94 -26.20 0.59
C GLU A 56 3.95 -25.06 0.53
N ALA A 57 5.13 -25.29 -0.07
CA ALA A 57 6.15 -24.27 -0.28
C ALA A 57 5.63 -23.07 -1.09
N ARG A 58 4.76 -23.30 -2.09
CA ARG A 58 4.13 -22.23 -2.85
C ARG A 58 3.13 -21.43 -2.03
N ARG A 59 2.32 -22.10 -1.22
CA ARG A 59 1.38 -21.43 -0.31
C ARG A 59 2.11 -20.55 0.69
N GLN A 60 3.19 -21.05 1.28
CA GLN A 60 4.05 -20.26 2.19
C GLN A 60 4.69 -19.07 1.46
N SER A 61 5.17 -19.28 0.24
CA SER A 61 5.77 -18.20 -0.56
C SER A 61 4.75 -17.11 -0.93
N PHE A 62 3.56 -17.51 -1.37
CA PHE A 62 2.43 -16.61 -1.65
C PHE A 62 2.04 -15.81 -0.41
N GLN A 63 1.83 -16.49 0.72
CA GLN A 63 1.49 -15.83 1.99
C GLN A 63 2.58 -14.84 2.42
N GLY A 64 3.86 -15.23 2.34
CA GLY A 64 4.97 -14.34 2.68
C GLY A 64 5.07 -13.11 1.78
N VAL A 65 4.65 -13.21 0.51
CA VAL A 65 4.53 -12.05 -0.39
C VAL A 65 3.37 -11.16 0.05
N VAL A 66 2.18 -11.71 0.30
CA VAL A 66 1.01 -10.95 0.76
C VAL A 66 1.32 -10.22 2.06
N GLU A 67 1.94 -10.89 3.03
CA GLU A 67 2.38 -10.30 4.29
C GLU A 67 3.33 -9.13 4.08
N TYR A 68 4.36 -9.31 3.24
CA TYR A 68 5.28 -8.24 2.94
C TYR A 68 4.58 -7.05 2.26
N LEU A 69 3.76 -7.30 1.24
CA LEU A 69 3.00 -6.26 0.54
C LEU A 69 2.05 -5.52 1.49
N ALA A 70 1.39 -6.22 2.42
CA ALA A 70 0.56 -5.59 3.44
C ALA A 70 1.38 -4.64 4.33
N THR A 71 2.57 -5.06 4.79
CA THR A 71 3.44 -4.18 5.59
C THR A 71 3.82 -2.91 4.84
N GLU A 72 4.04 -2.98 3.52
CA GLU A 72 4.37 -1.82 2.70
C GLU A 72 3.16 -0.93 2.39
N LEU A 73 1.98 -1.52 2.20
CA LEU A 73 0.73 -0.79 2.02
C LEU A 73 0.43 0.09 3.22
N PHE A 74 0.66 -0.41 4.43
CA PHE A 74 0.38 0.28 5.68
C PHE A 74 1.59 1.00 6.30
N ASN A 75 2.77 0.91 5.68
CA ASN A 75 3.96 1.60 6.15
C ASN A 75 3.75 3.13 6.08
N PRO A 76 3.83 3.89 7.20
CA PRO A 76 3.62 5.33 7.19
C PRO A 76 4.59 6.08 6.26
N ASN A 77 5.78 5.53 6.05
CA ASN A 77 6.86 6.15 5.27
C ASN A 77 6.91 5.70 3.81
N ALA A 78 5.99 4.81 3.38
CA ALA A 78 5.94 4.40 1.98
C ALA A 78 5.46 5.55 1.09
N SER A 79 6.21 5.80 0.00
CA SER A 79 5.86 6.78 -1.01
C SER A 79 4.58 6.39 -1.76
N ILE A 80 3.94 7.37 -2.38
CA ILE A 80 2.72 7.15 -3.16
C ILE A 80 2.94 6.14 -4.29
N THR A 81 4.09 6.17 -4.96
CA THR A 81 4.40 5.26 -6.05
C THR A 81 4.55 3.82 -5.56
N VAL A 82 5.23 3.63 -4.42
CA VAL A 82 5.37 2.31 -3.79
C VAL A 82 4.01 1.77 -3.37
N ARG A 83 3.15 2.60 -2.75
CA ARG A 83 1.78 2.17 -2.39
C ARG A 83 0.96 1.76 -3.61
N LYS A 84 0.97 2.54 -4.70
CA LYS A 84 0.28 2.17 -5.95
C LYS A 84 0.79 0.86 -6.53
N SER A 85 2.11 0.67 -6.55
CA SER A 85 2.75 -0.58 -6.99
C SER A 85 2.27 -1.78 -6.16
N VAL A 86 2.28 -1.63 -4.83
CA VAL A 86 1.79 -2.65 -3.88
C VAL A 86 0.31 -2.95 -4.07
N GLN A 87 -0.54 -1.94 -4.26
CA GLN A 87 -1.97 -2.11 -4.53
C GLN A 87 -2.21 -2.92 -5.81
N ASN A 88 -1.47 -2.62 -6.89
CA ASN A 88 -1.55 -3.37 -8.15
C ASN A 88 -1.09 -4.82 -7.98
N CYS A 89 -0.04 -5.06 -7.19
CA CYS A 89 0.44 -6.40 -6.87
C CYS A 89 -0.61 -7.20 -6.09
N LEU A 90 -1.26 -6.61 -5.10
CA LEU A 90 -2.31 -7.26 -4.32
C LEU A 90 -3.53 -7.58 -5.19
N ALA A 91 -3.95 -6.66 -6.06
CA ALA A 91 -5.03 -6.90 -7.01
C ALA A 91 -4.71 -8.04 -7.99
N LEU A 92 -3.46 -8.09 -8.48
CA LEU A 92 -3.00 -9.19 -9.31
C LEU A 92 -3.07 -10.53 -8.56
N LEU A 93 -2.56 -10.60 -7.33
CA LEU A 93 -2.56 -11.82 -6.53
C LEU A 93 -3.98 -12.30 -6.25
N ALA A 94 -4.89 -11.39 -5.87
CA ALA A 94 -6.30 -11.68 -5.67
C ALA A 94 -6.96 -12.25 -6.93
N SER A 95 -6.73 -11.63 -8.10
CA SER A 95 -7.25 -12.14 -9.37
C SER A 95 -6.74 -13.53 -9.74
N ARG A 96 -5.52 -13.89 -9.30
CA ARG A 96 -4.93 -15.20 -9.56
C ARG A 96 -5.49 -16.28 -8.63
N THR A 97 -5.78 -15.95 -7.38
CA THR A 97 -6.38 -16.91 -6.45
C THR A 97 -7.89 -16.99 -6.54
N GLY A 98 -8.54 -16.15 -7.36
CA GLY A 98 -9.99 -16.06 -7.43
C GLY A 98 -10.61 -15.52 -6.13
N SER A 99 -9.83 -14.77 -5.36
CA SER A 99 -10.22 -14.19 -4.07
C SER A 99 -10.29 -12.68 -4.18
N GLU A 100 -10.83 -12.02 -3.16
CA GLU A 100 -10.80 -10.56 -3.08
C GLU A 100 -9.56 -10.05 -2.34
N VAL A 101 -9.10 -8.84 -2.64
CA VAL A 101 -7.95 -8.24 -1.92
C VAL A 101 -8.25 -8.08 -0.42
N SER A 102 -9.51 -7.83 -0.08
CA SER A 102 -9.99 -7.79 1.31
C SER A 102 -9.82 -9.13 2.03
N GLU A 103 -9.97 -10.26 1.32
CA GLU A 103 -9.76 -11.58 1.92
C GLU A 103 -8.27 -11.83 2.17
N LEU A 104 -7.41 -11.41 1.25
CA LEU A 104 -5.96 -11.51 1.40
C LEU A 104 -5.43 -10.68 2.58
N LEU A 105 -5.93 -9.46 2.75
CA LEU A 105 -5.48 -8.53 3.78
C LEU A 105 -6.22 -8.70 5.12
N GLY A 106 -7.38 -9.34 5.15
CA GLY A 106 -8.24 -9.49 6.32
C GLY A 106 -7.54 -9.99 7.58
N PRO A 107 -6.67 -11.02 7.51
CA PRO A 107 -5.92 -11.51 8.68
C PRO A 107 -4.84 -10.55 9.17
N LEU A 108 -4.39 -9.61 8.34
CA LEU A 108 -3.17 -8.82 8.56
C LEU A 108 -3.46 -7.34 8.86
N TYR A 109 -4.62 -6.82 8.45
CA TYR A 109 -4.82 -5.38 8.39
C TYR A 109 -4.86 -4.70 9.77
N GLN A 110 -5.52 -5.28 10.77
CA GLN A 110 -5.74 -4.63 12.08
C GLN A 110 -4.44 -4.12 12.74
N PRO A 111 -3.43 -4.99 12.98
CA PRO A 111 -2.18 -4.54 13.62
C PRO A 111 -1.39 -3.56 12.74
N LEU A 112 -1.51 -3.66 11.41
CA LEU A 112 -0.80 -2.80 10.47
C LEU A 112 -1.48 -1.43 10.30
N LEU A 113 -2.79 -1.35 10.49
CA LEU A 113 -3.57 -0.12 10.40
C LEU A 113 -3.37 0.77 11.63
N GLN A 114 -3.24 0.18 12.82
CA GLN A 114 -3.18 0.91 14.08
C GLN A 114 -2.13 2.06 14.10
N PRO A 115 -0.88 1.87 13.64
CA PRO A 115 0.14 2.93 13.62
C PRO A 115 -0.20 4.11 12.70
N LEU A 116 -1.05 3.89 11.68
CA LEU A 116 -1.49 4.95 10.78
C LEU A 116 -2.53 5.86 11.43
N ILE A 117 -3.46 5.30 12.22
CA ILE A 117 -4.59 6.06 12.78
C ILE A 117 -4.35 6.57 14.19
N THR A 118 -3.44 5.95 14.97
CA THR A 118 -3.21 6.34 16.38
C THR A 118 -2.41 7.64 16.49
N ARG A 119 -1.51 7.91 15.53
CA ARG A 119 -0.69 9.11 15.53
C ARG A 119 -1.45 10.26 14.86
N PRO A 120 -1.62 11.43 15.54
CA PRO A 120 -2.33 12.57 14.98
C PRO A 120 -1.77 13.01 13.63
N LEU A 121 -2.64 13.33 12.66
CA LEU A 121 -2.28 13.82 11.34
C LEU A 121 -1.36 15.04 11.40
N ARG A 122 -1.64 16.00 12.30
CA ARG A 122 -0.84 17.23 12.44
C ARG A 122 0.62 16.98 12.83
N SER A 123 0.92 15.83 13.42
CA SER A 123 2.29 15.46 13.79
C SER A 123 3.09 14.79 12.67
N LYS A 124 2.45 14.51 11.53
CA LYS A 124 3.03 13.80 10.37
C LYS A 124 3.50 14.79 9.32
N THR A 125 4.48 14.39 8.50
CA THR A 125 4.82 15.15 7.29
C THR A 125 3.67 15.12 6.28
N ILE A 126 3.62 16.07 5.36
CA ILE A 126 2.60 16.10 4.29
C ILE A 126 2.57 14.78 3.51
N ASP A 127 3.75 14.24 3.16
CA ASP A 127 3.87 12.95 2.48
C ASP A 127 3.26 11.79 3.27
N GLN A 128 3.47 11.77 4.59
CA GLN A 128 2.89 10.77 5.49
C GLN A 128 1.38 10.93 5.64
N GLN A 129 0.86 12.16 5.66
CA GLN A 129 -0.58 12.43 5.67
C GLN A 129 -1.23 11.91 4.39
N VAL A 130 -0.71 12.31 3.21
CA VAL A 130 -1.19 11.86 1.90
C VAL A 130 -1.10 10.33 1.79
N GLY A 131 0.00 9.74 2.23
CA GLY A 131 0.19 8.28 2.25
C GLY A 131 -0.81 7.57 3.15
N THR A 132 -1.08 8.12 4.34
CA THR A 132 -2.09 7.58 5.28
C THR A 132 -3.49 7.61 4.67
N VAL A 133 -3.91 8.77 4.15
CA VAL A 133 -5.22 8.94 3.51
C VAL A 133 -5.36 8.01 2.29
N THR A 134 -4.31 7.86 1.48
CA THR A 134 -4.32 6.95 0.33
C THR A 134 -4.53 5.50 0.75
N ALA A 135 -3.85 5.05 1.82
CA ALA A 135 -4.00 3.69 2.33
C ALA A 135 -5.41 3.44 2.89
N LEU A 136 -5.98 4.42 3.61
CA LEU A 136 -7.36 4.33 4.12
C LEU A 136 -8.38 4.31 2.99
N ASN A 137 -8.25 5.22 2.01
CA ASN A 137 -9.13 5.25 0.85
C ASN A 137 -9.12 3.92 0.08
N PHE A 138 -7.93 3.33 -0.08
CA PHE A 138 -7.82 2.00 -0.69
C PHE A 138 -8.60 0.95 0.10
N CYS A 139 -8.44 0.90 1.42
CA CYS A 139 -9.15 -0.07 2.27
C CYS A 139 -10.68 0.13 2.27
N LEU A 140 -11.17 1.37 2.10
CA LEU A 140 -12.60 1.68 1.93
C LEU A 140 -13.12 1.23 0.55
N ALA A 141 -12.30 1.34 -0.49
CA ALA A 141 -12.67 1.01 -1.86
C ALA A 141 -12.72 -0.50 -2.15
N LEU A 142 -12.18 -1.33 -1.26
CA LEU A 142 -12.23 -2.79 -1.39
C LEU A 142 -13.66 -3.33 -1.24
N ARG A 143 -13.90 -4.52 -1.80
CA ARG A 143 -15.18 -5.22 -1.71
C ARG A 143 -14.96 -6.63 -1.14
N PRO A 144 -15.46 -6.93 0.07
CA PRO A 144 -16.05 -5.99 1.05
C PRO A 144 -15.01 -4.95 1.56
N PRO A 145 -15.47 -3.78 2.05
CA PRO A 145 -14.57 -2.80 2.67
C PRO A 145 -13.83 -3.42 3.86
N LEU A 146 -12.51 -3.21 3.91
CA LEU A 146 -11.69 -3.69 5.03
C LEU A 146 -11.86 -2.84 6.29
N LEU A 147 -12.07 -1.54 6.09
CA LEU A 147 -12.19 -0.59 7.18
C LEU A 147 -13.54 -0.74 7.87
N LYS A 148 -13.46 -0.97 9.19
CA LYS A 148 -14.61 -0.87 10.09
C LYS A 148 -14.62 0.51 10.72
N VAL A 149 -15.81 1.05 10.97
CA VAL A 149 -15.94 2.31 11.71
C VAL A 149 -15.59 2.04 13.17
N THR A 150 -14.41 2.48 13.60
CA THR A 150 -13.95 2.44 15.00
C THR A 150 -13.87 3.86 15.56
N PRO A 151 -13.90 4.05 16.90
CA PRO A 151 -13.73 5.37 17.51
C PRO A 151 -12.43 6.07 17.08
N GLU A 152 -11.34 5.33 16.92
CA GLU A 152 -10.05 5.85 16.48
C GLU A 152 -10.10 6.36 15.04
N LEU A 153 -10.77 5.63 14.14
CA LEU A 153 -10.98 6.06 12.76
C LEU A 153 -11.85 7.32 12.71
N VAL A 154 -12.91 7.39 13.52
CA VAL A 154 -13.76 8.58 13.61
C VAL A 154 -12.96 9.79 14.10
N SER A 155 -12.16 9.62 15.15
CA SER A 155 -11.28 10.68 15.66
C SER A 155 -10.27 11.16 14.61
N PHE A 156 -9.69 10.23 13.85
CA PHE A 156 -8.77 10.54 12.75
C PHE A 156 -9.47 11.36 11.65
N LEU A 157 -10.69 10.96 11.24
CA LEU A 157 -11.46 11.66 10.21
C LEU A 157 -11.88 13.07 10.68
N GLN A 158 -12.23 13.23 11.95
CA GLN A 158 -12.51 14.53 12.55
C GLN A 158 -11.29 15.45 12.53
N GLU A 159 -10.10 14.92 12.85
CA GLU A 159 -8.85 15.69 12.74
C GLU A 159 -8.59 16.12 11.29
N ALA A 160 -8.78 15.22 10.32
CA ALA A 160 -8.62 15.53 8.90
C ALA A 160 -9.58 16.65 8.45
N LEU A 161 -10.84 16.58 8.87
CA LEU A 161 -11.85 17.62 8.60
C LEU A 161 -11.42 18.98 9.17
N GLN A 162 -10.99 19.02 10.43
CA GLN A 162 -10.52 20.26 11.07
C GLN A 162 -9.30 20.86 10.35
N ILE A 163 -8.39 20.04 9.82
CA ILE A 163 -7.25 20.53 9.04
C ILE A 163 -7.74 21.19 7.74
N ALA A 164 -8.68 20.55 7.03
CA ALA A 164 -9.25 21.10 5.80
C ALA A 164 -10.01 22.42 6.04
N GLU A 165 -10.82 22.48 7.10
CA GLU A 165 -11.58 23.69 7.47
C GLU A 165 -10.65 24.83 7.96
N ALA A 166 -9.57 24.49 8.66
CA ALA A 166 -8.57 25.47 9.08
C ALA A 166 -7.84 26.08 7.87
N ASP A 167 -7.53 25.30 6.84
CA ASP A 167 -6.90 25.82 5.62
C ASP A 167 -7.81 26.83 4.90
N GLU A 168 -9.12 26.61 4.81
CA GLU A 168 -10.03 27.59 4.20
C GLU A 168 -10.05 28.92 4.97
N THR A 169 -10.02 28.89 6.30
CA THR A 169 -9.98 30.11 7.12
C THR A 169 -8.62 30.82 7.05
N VAL A 170 -7.51 30.09 6.97
CA VAL A 170 -6.15 30.67 6.84
C VAL A 170 -5.93 31.33 5.48
N TRP A 171 -6.49 30.76 4.40
CA TRP A 171 -6.44 31.38 3.07
C TRP A 171 -7.37 32.59 2.97
N ALA A 172 -8.55 32.55 3.58
CA ALA A 172 -9.43 33.72 3.67
C ALA A 172 -8.77 34.90 4.41
N VAL A 173 -8.05 34.64 5.51
CA VAL A 173 -7.33 35.68 6.26
C VAL A 173 -6.12 36.22 5.48
N LYS A 174 -5.38 35.38 4.74
CA LYS A 174 -4.27 35.83 3.88
C LYS A 174 -4.72 36.65 2.65
N LEU A 175 -5.90 36.37 2.09
CA LEU A 175 -6.46 37.18 1.00
C LEU A 175 -7.05 38.51 1.51
N MET A 176 -7.54 38.52 2.76
CA MET A 176 -8.08 39.71 3.43
C MET A 176 -7.02 40.60 4.10
N SER A 177 -5.74 40.35 3.87
CA SER A 177 -4.69 41.35 4.09
C SER A 177 -4.27 42.04 2.78
N PRO A 178 -5.07 42.96 2.21
CA PRO A 178 -4.52 43.97 1.33
C PRO A 178 -3.82 45.05 2.19
N LYS A 179 -2.49 45.08 2.05
CA LYS A 179 -1.56 46.21 2.32
C LYS A 179 -1.15 46.47 3.78
N ALA A 180 0.17 46.45 3.99
CA ALA A 180 0.98 47.67 4.03
C ALA A 180 2.32 47.41 3.33
#